data_AF-A0A0M3JHL7-F1
#
_entry.id   AF-A0A0M3JHL7-F1
#
_cell.length_a   1.000
_cell.length_b   1.000
_cell.length_c   1.000
_cell.angle_alpha   90.00
_cell.angle_beta   90.00
_cell.angle_gamma   90.00
#
_symmetry.space_group_name_H-M   'P 1'
#
loop_
_entity.id
_entity.type
_entity.pdbx_description
1 polymer ?
#
loop_
_entity_poly.entity_id
_entity_poly.type
_entity_poly.pdbx_seq_one_letter_code
_entity_poly.pdbx_strand_id
1 'polypeptide(L)'
;LAPCVQMLTHDQNANVRSSIAQRLGVIAQSLRNAADCGSLLLPCLVELCRDDEVGVREAILNTVAVCLPHLSKESRKSAIIPLLRKSTEQAVFFQDETLSVVAKNFGQWIFHLKVEF
;
A
#
# COMPACT_ATOMS: atom_id res chain seq x y z
N LEU A 1 -0.98 1.20 -18.94
CA LEU A 1 -1.54 1.37 -17.58
C LEU A 1 -0.49 1.83 -16.59
N ALA A 2 0.67 1.16 -16.50
CA ALA A 2 1.68 1.45 -15.50
C ALA A 2 2.13 2.93 -15.40
N PRO A 3 2.49 3.61 -16.50
CA PRO A 3 2.91 5.02 -16.44
C PRO A 3 1.80 5.96 -15.96
N CYS A 4 0.54 5.69 -16.34
CA CYS A 4 -0.61 6.50 -15.91
C CYS A 4 -0.84 6.39 -14.40
N VAL A 5 -0.77 5.18 -13.84
CA VAL A 5 -0.95 4.95 -12.40
C VAL A 5 0.13 5.66 -11.61
N GLN A 6 1.40 5.50 -12.02
CA GLN A 6 2.55 6.15 -11.38
C GLN A 6 2.49 7.69 -11.50
N MET A 7 2.00 8.22 -12.61
CA MET A 7 1.80 9.67 -12.74
C MET A 7 0.76 10.18 -11.74
N LEU A 8 -0.36 9.45 -11.56
CA LEU A 8 -1.42 9.83 -10.62
C LEU A 8 -0.98 9.73 -9.15
N THR A 9 0.01 8.90 -8.81
CA THR A 9 0.55 8.87 -7.43
C THR A 9 1.35 10.12 -7.07
N HIS A 10 1.72 10.96 -8.06
CA HIS A 10 2.45 12.21 -7.86
C HIS A 10 1.61 13.44 -8.25
N ASP A 11 0.29 13.27 -8.36
CA ASP A 11 -0.59 14.38 -8.66
C ASP A 11 -0.53 15.45 -7.56
N GLN A 12 -0.56 16.73 -7.94
CA GLN A 12 -0.50 17.83 -6.99
C GLN A 12 -1.71 17.85 -6.05
N ASN A 13 -2.84 17.31 -6.49
CA ASN A 13 -4.05 17.22 -5.68
C ASN A 13 -4.07 15.92 -4.86
N ALA A 14 -4.05 16.07 -3.54
CA ALA A 14 -4.13 14.95 -2.60
C ALA A 14 -5.37 14.06 -2.80
N ASN A 15 -6.48 14.61 -3.28
CA ASN A 15 -7.68 13.84 -3.57
C ASN A 15 -7.49 12.90 -4.77
N VAL A 16 -6.69 13.31 -5.77
CA VAL A 16 -6.33 12.44 -6.90
C VAL A 16 -5.42 11.32 -6.40
N ARG A 17 -4.41 11.63 -5.57
CA ARG A 17 -3.52 10.64 -4.97
C ARG A 17 -4.27 9.63 -4.09
N SER A 18 -5.18 10.11 -3.23
CA SER A 18 -6.07 9.25 -2.43
C SER A 18 -6.98 8.39 -3.30
N SER A 19 -7.53 8.96 -4.38
CA SER A 19 -8.36 8.22 -5.33
C SER A 19 -7.59 7.09 -6.02
N ILE A 20 -6.36 7.35 -6.50
CA ILE A 20 -5.57 6.27 -7.12
C ILE A 20 -5.14 5.24 -6.06
N ALA A 21 -4.82 5.66 -4.83
CA ALA A 21 -4.50 4.76 -3.73
C ALA A 21 -5.62 3.74 -3.50
N GLN A 22 -6.89 4.18 -3.43
CA GLN A 22 -8.06 3.31 -3.26
C GLN A 22 -8.28 2.35 -4.44
N ARG A 23 -7.79 2.69 -5.64
CA ARG A 23 -7.97 1.86 -6.85
C ARG A 23 -6.88 0.83 -7.05
N LEU A 24 -5.73 0.94 -6.37
CA LEU A 24 -4.62 0.00 -6.54
C LEU A 24 -5.01 -1.45 -6.25
N GLY A 25 -5.93 -1.70 -5.30
CA GLY A 25 -6.41 -3.05 -5.00
C GLY A 25 -7.18 -3.67 -6.17
N VAL A 26 -8.00 -2.88 -6.88
CA VAL A 26 -8.70 -3.33 -8.09
C VAL A 26 -7.72 -3.59 -9.23
N ILE A 27 -6.69 -2.73 -9.36
CA ILE A 27 -5.63 -2.92 -10.36
C ILE A 27 -4.88 -4.23 -10.06
N ALA A 28 -4.53 -4.50 -8.82
CA ALA A 28 -3.87 -5.74 -8.41
C ALA A 28 -4.66 -6.99 -8.83
N GLN A 29 -5.98 -6.97 -8.64
CA GLN A 29 -6.87 -8.06 -9.05
C GLN A 29 -6.94 -8.25 -10.57
N SER A 30 -6.75 -7.19 -11.35
CA SER A 30 -6.81 -7.22 -12.82
C SER A 30 -5.51 -7.69 -13.49
N LEU A 31 -4.39 -7.70 -12.76
CA LEU A 31 -3.10 -8.12 -13.27
C LEU A 31 -2.97 -9.64 -13.27
N ARG A 32 -2.32 -10.18 -14.30
CA ARG A 32 -2.32 -11.63 -14.58
C ARG A 32 -1.32 -12.41 -13.74
N ASN A 33 -0.28 -11.77 -13.23
CA ASN A 33 0.78 -12.44 -12.47
C ASN A 33 1.39 -11.52 -11.40
N ALA A 34 2.06 -12.14 -10.43
CA ALA A 34 2.67 -11.47 -9.29
C ALA A 34 3.88 -10.60 -9.65
N ALA A 35 4.56 -10.86 -10.77
CA ALA A 35 5.70 -10.07 -11.24
C ALA A 35 5.24 -8.70 -11.76
N ASP A 36 4.15 -8.67 -12.54
CA ASP A 36 3.50 -7.45 -13.01
C ASP A 36 2.94 -6.64 -11.84
N CYS A 37 2.35 -7.31 -10.84
CA CYS A 37 1.92 -6.66 -9.61
C CYS A 37 3.09 -6.03 -8.87
N GLY A 38 4.21 -6.75 -8.74
CA GLY A 38 5.41 -6.24 -8.10
C GLY A 38 5.99 -5.00 -8.79
N SER A 39 6.15 -5.08 -10.12
CA SER A 39 6.76 -3.99 -10.91
C SER A 39 5.91 -2.73 -10.95
N LEU A 40 4.57 -2.87 -11.05
CA LEU A 40 3.66 -1.73 -11.06
C LEU A 40 3.36 -1.20 -9.66
N LEU A 41 2.94 -2.08 -8.74
CA LEU A 41 2.32 -1.64 -7.50
C LEU A 41 3.36 -1.25 -6.44
N LEU A 42 4.50 -1.94 -6.32
CA LEU A 42 5.44 -1.67 -5.23
C LEU A 42 5.92 -0.21 -5.20
N PRO A 43 6.31 0.41 -6.33
CA PRO A 43 6.67 1.84 -6.32
C PRO A 43 5.51 2.71 -5.83
N CYS A 44 4.28 2.42 -6.28
CA CYS A 44 3.09 3.18 -5.91
C CYS A 44 2.75 3.03 -4.41
N LEU A 45 2.83 1.81 -3.88
CA LEU A 45 2.60 1.53 -2.46
C LEU A 45 3.62 2.24 -1.58
N VAL A 46 4.90 2.21 -1.96
CA VAL A 46 5.98 2.88 -1.21
C VAL A 46 5.80 4.40 -1.22
N GLU A 47 5.47 4.97 -2.38
CA GLU A 47 5.25 6.41 -2.55
C GLU A 47 4.09 6.89 -1.68
N LEU A 48 2.91 6.30 -1.86
CA LEU A 48 1.69 6.76 -1.21
C LEU A 48 1.68 6.49 0.31
N CYS A 49 2.39 5.47 0.80
CA CYS A 49 2.53 5.23 2.25
C CYS A 49 3.42 6.28 2.94
N ARG A 50 4.18 7.06 2.17
CA ARG A 50 5.05 8.14 2.65
C ARG A 50 4.48 9.53 2.35
N ASP A 51 3.25 9.59 1.83
CA ASP A 51 2.60 10.84 1.47
C ASP A 51 2.45 11.77 2.69
N ASP A 52 2.61 13.07 2.46
CA ASP A 52 2.48 14.09 3.50
C ASP A 52 1.03 14.21 4.00
N GLU A 53 0.05 13.90 3.15
CA GLU A 53 -1.36 14.01 3.47
C GLU A 53 -1.90 12.74 4.15
N VAL A 54 -2.43 12.90 5.36
CA VAL A 54 -2.92 11.78 6.18
C VAL A 54 -3.99 10.96 5.46
N GLY A 55 -4.93 11.62 4.76
CA GLY A 55 -5.99 10.94 4.01
C GLY A 55 -5.48 10.10 2.83
N VAL A 56 -4.29 10.39 2.29
CA VAL A 56 -3.64 9.54 1.28
C VAL A 56 -3.03 8.32 1.96
N ARG A 57 -2.32 8.52 3.09
CA ARG A 57 -1.75 7.43 3.90
C ARG A 57 -2.83 6.46 4.39
N GLU A 58 -3.97 6.95 4.85
CA GLU A 58 -5.10 6.10 5.25
C GLU A 58 -5.64 5.26 4.08
N ALA A 59 -5.83 5.90 2.92
CA ALA A 59 -6.36 5.24 1.73
C ALA A 59 -5.43 4.11 1.25
N ILE A 60 -4.13 4.35 1.22
CA ILE A 60 -3.17 3.34 0.78
C ILE A 60 -3.03 2.21 1.80
N LEU A 61 -3.02 2.49 3.11
CA LEU A 61 -2.88 1.45 4.15
C LEU A 61 -4.07 0.48 4.15
N ASN A 62 -5.30 0.98 3.96
CA ASN A 62 -6.46 0.11 3.74
C ASN A 62 -6.29 -0.74 2.46
N THR A 63 -5.69 -0.18 1.42
CA THR A 63 -5.53 -0.87 0.13
C THR A 63 -4.40 -1.89 0.11
N VAL A 64 -3.32 -1.69 0.88
CA VAL A 64 -2.22 -2.66 0.99
C VAL A 64 -2.75 -4.04 1.36
N ALA A 65 -3.72 -4.12 2.27
CA ALA A 65 -4.36 -5.38 2.67
C ALA A 65 -4.96 -6.16 1.49
N VAL A 66 -5.54 -5.45 0.53
CA VAL A 66 -6.16 -6.01 -0.69
C VAL A 66 -5.10 -6.41 -1.72
N CYS A 67 -3.96 -5.72 -1.77
CA CYS A 67 -2.88 -6.01 -2.71
C CYS A 67 -2.04 -7.24 -2.30
N LEU A 68 -1.93 -7.54 -1.00
CA LEU A 68 -1.05 -8.59 -0.46
C LEU A 68 -1.17 -9.97 -1.14
N PRO A 69 -2.38 -10.49 -1.44
CA PRO A 69 -2.54 -11.79 -2.11
C PRO A 69 -1.94 -11.85 -3.51
N HIS A 70 -1.80 -10.70 -4.19
CA HIS A 70 -1.34 -10.61 -5.57
C HIS A 70 0.17 -10.41 -5.70
N LEU A 71 0.85 -10.08 -4.60
CA LEU A 71 2.29 -9.88 -4.58
C LEU A 71 3.04 -11.19 -4.43
N SER A 72 4.25 -11.25 -4.98
CA SER A 72 5.14 -12.41 -4.81
C SER A 72 5.58 -12.52 -3.34
N LYS A 73 5.99 -13.73 -2.93
CA LYS A 73 6.60 -13.96 -1.61
C LYS A 73 7.77 -13.01 -1.37
N GLU A 74 8.67 -12.94 -2.34
CA GLU A 74 9.86 -12.09 -2.25
C GLU A 74 9.51 -10.60 -2.10
N SER A 75 8.52 -10.11 -2.85
CA SER A 75 8.03 -8.73 -2.74
C SER A 75 7.44 -8.43 -1.36
N ARG A 76 6.69 -9.37 -0.78
CA ARG A 76 6.13 -9.20 0.56
C ARG A 76 7.24 -9.12 1.61
N LYS A 77 8.22 -10.02 1.54
CA LYS A 77 9.34 -10.08 2.48
C LYS A 77 10.28 -8.87 2.39
N SER A 78 10.72 -8.55 1.18
CA SER A 78 11.76 -7.54 0.94
C SER A 78 11.23 -6.10 0.97
N ALA A 79 9.96 -5.87 0.61
CA ALA A 79 9.41 -4.52 0.48
C ALA A 79 8.21 -4.25 1.40
N ILE A 80 7.20 -5.12 1.44
CA ILE A 80 5.96 -4.82 2.16
C ILE A 80 6.12 -4.90 3.68
N ILE A 81 6.81 -5.91 4.22
CA ILE A 81 7.04 -6.03 5.67
C ILE A 81 7.78 -4.79 6.21
N PRO A 82 8.91 -4.35 5.62
CA PRO A 82 9.58 -3.11 6.04
C PRO A 82 8.69 -1.87 5.89
N LEU A 83 7.91 -1.79 4.81
CA LEU A 83 7.01 -0.67 4.56
C LEU A 83 5.94 -0.55 5.66
N LEU A 84 5.22 -1.64 5.95
CA LEU A 84 4.18 -1.64 6.98
C LEU A 84 4.73 -1.39 8.38
N ARG A 85 5.93 -1.89 8.68
CA ARG A 85 6.64 -1.56 9.93
C ARG A 85 6.86 -0.06 10.03
N LYS A 86 7.48 0.55 9.01
CA LYS A 86 7.76 1.99 9.00
C LYS A 86 6.48 2.83 9.08
N SER A 87 5.44 2.46 8.34
CA SER A 87 4.13 3.13 8.41
C SER A 87 3.48 2.99 9.78
N THR A 88 3.65 1.86 10.46
CA THR A 88 3.15 1.66 11.83
C THR A 88 3.91 2.53 12.83
N GLU A 89 5.25 2.55 12.75
CA GLU A 89 6.10 3.41 13.58
C GLU A 89 5.75 4.89 13.38
N GLN A 90 5.53 5.30 12.12
CA GLN A 90 5.09 6.64 11.75
C GLN A 90 3.72 6.98 12.36
N ALA A 91 2.74 6.09 12.27
CA ALA A 91 1.41 6.27 12.84
C ALA A 91 1.45 6.42 14.37
N VAL A 92 2.28 5.60 15.04
CA VAL A 92 2.50 5.69 16.49
C VAL A 92 3.18 7.00 16.88
N PHE A 93 4.15 7.46 16.09
CA PHE A 93 4.88 8.70 16.33
C PHE A 93 3.98 9.94 16.17
N PHE A 94 3.21 10.02 15.08
CA PHE A 94 2.33 11.16 14.81
C PHE A 94 1.02 11.12 15.60
N GLN A 95 0.61 9.94 16.09
CA GLN A 95 -0.68 9.72 16.76
C GLN A 95 -1.88 10.24 15.93
N ASP A 96 -1.80 10.07 14.62
CA ASP A 96 -2.82 10.50 13.66
C ASP A 96 -3.81 9.36 13.32
N GLU A 97 -4.76 9.65 12.44
CA GLU A 97 -5.83 8.75 12.02
C GLU A 97 -5.31 7.43 11.41
N THR A 98 -4.08 7.42 10.88
CA THR A 98 -3.47 6.21 10.30
C THR A 98 -3.24 5.12 11.34
N LEU A 99 -3.11 5.47 12.64
CA LEU A 99 -2.98 4.47 13.71
C LEU A 99 -4.23 3.60 13.82
N SER A 100 -5.41 4.19 13.64
CA SER A 100 -6.68 3.45 13.63
C SER A 100 -6.77 2.54 12.40
N VAL A 101 -6.26 3.00 11.25
CA VAL A 101 -6.20 2.19 10.02
C VAL A 101 -5.25 1.01 10.17
N VAL A 102 -4.08 1.22 10.77
CA VAL A 102 -3.12 0.15 11.10
C VAL A 102 -3.78 -0.90 11.98
N ALA A 103 -4.39 -0.47 13.10
CA ALA A 103 -5.04 -1.38 14.04
C ALA A 103 -6.15 -2.20 13.38
N LYS A 104 -7.00 -1.56 12.58
CA LYS A 104 -8.08 -2.20 11.82
C LYS A 104 -7.57 -3.28 10.85
N ASN A 105 -6.46 -3.02 10.15
CA ASN A 105 -5.96 -3.91 9.09
C ASN A 105 -4.94 -4.94 9.59
N PHE A 106 -4.42 -4.81 10.82
CA PHE A 106 -3.32 -5.61 11.34
C PHE A 106 -3.55 -7.12 11.20
N GLY A 107 -4.73 -7.60 11.60
CA GLY A 107 -5.07 -9.02 11.50
C GLY A 107 -5.02 -9.56 10.06
N GLN A 108 -5.52 -8.79 9.09
CA GLN A 108 -5.51 -9.17 7.68
C GLN A 108 -4.09 -9.15 7.10
N TRP A 109 -3.28 -8.14 7.46
CA TRP A 109 -1.87 -8.10 7.05
C TRP A 109 -1.11 -9.33 7.55
N ILE A 110 -1.21 -9.64 8.84
CA ILE A 110 -0.55 -10.82 9.41
C ILE A 110 -1.05 -12.11 8.74
N PHE A 111 -2.36 -12.22 8.46
CA PHE A 111 -2.90 -13.40 7.76
C PHE A 111 -2.25 -13.65 6.39
N HIS A 112 -1.98 -12.60 5.61
CA HIS A 112 -1.35 -12.74 4.29
C HIS A 112 0.19 -12.78 4.36
N LEU A 113 0.79 -12.25 5.42
CA LEU A 113 2.25 -12.25 5.64
C LEU A 113 2.75 -13.50 6.39
N LYS A 114 1.87 -14.30 7.01
CA LYS A 114 2.28 -15.50 7.78
C LYS A 114 3.01 -16.57 6.95
N VAL A 115 2.89 -16.56 5.62
CA VAL A 115 3.57 -17.51 4.71
C VAL A 115 5.06 -17.14 4.51
N GLU A 116 5.50 -16.05 5.14
CA GLU A 116 6.86 -15.50 5.05
C GLU A 116 7.80 -15.98 6.16
N PHE A 117 7.28 -16.66 7.21
CA PHE A 117 8.04 -17.25 8.32
C PHE A 117 8.11 -18.77 8.22
#